data_AF-A0A7S2BKZ4-F1
#
_entry.id   AF-A0A7S2BKZ4-F1
#
_cell.length_a   1.000
_cell.length_b   1.000
_cell.length_c   1.000
_cell.angle_alpha   90.00
_cell.angle_beta   90.00
_cell.angle_gamma   90.00
#
_symmetry.space_group_name_H-M   'P 1'
#
loop_
_entity.id
_entity.type
_entity.pdbx_description
1 polymer ?
#
loop_
_entity_poly.entity_id
_entity_poly.type
_entity_poly.pdbx_seq_one_letter_code
_entity_poly.pdbx_strand_id
1 'polypeptide(L)'
;KAEKVLAHVKAITDAATAIMESQRLRRILEHLLAIGNTMNATSGRADISDAHGFTIDSLLKVSETRSTHDSYKNHTLVEFFVGMVADRGEGDLLRFTTEVPGLDHVARLSDASALYLEVKDLSQEVSRARKELAACT
;
A
#
# COMPACT_ATOMS: atom_id res chain seq x y z
N LYS A 1 -17.03 -5.40 -22.46
CA LYS A 1 -16.92 -4.21 -21.56
C LYS A 1 -17.21 -4.58 -20.11
N ALA A 2 -18.39 -5.13 -19.79
CA ALA A 2 -18.74 -5.53 -18.42
C ALA A 2 -17.74 -6.52 -17.77
N GLU A 3 -17.31 -7.55 -18.50
CA GLU A 3 -16.35 -8.55 -18.00
C GLU A 3 -14.99 -7.93 -17.61
N LYS A 4 -14.50 -6.98 -18.41
CA LYS A 4 -13.25 -6.25 -18.15
C LYS A 4 -13.36 -5.44 -16.85
N VAL A 5 -14.45 -4.69 -16.70
CA VAL A 5 -14.73 -3.90 -15.49
C VAL A 5 -14.80 -4.80 -14.26
N LEU A 6 -15.51 -5.93 -14.36
CA LEU A 6 -15.63 -6.91 -13.27
C LEU A 6 -14.26 -7.49 -12.88
N ALA A 7 -13.43 -7.84 -13.87
CA ALA A 7 -12.07 -8.35 -13.63
C ALA A 7 -11.18 -7.32 -12.92
N HIS A 8 -11.25 -6.04 -13.33
CA HIS A 8 -10.50 -4.96 -12.68
C HIS A 8 -10.94 -4.73 -11.24
N VAL A 9 -12.25 -4.63 -10.99
CA VAL A 9 -12.80 -4.47 -9.63
C VAL A 9 -12.36 -5.64 -8.76
N LYS A 10 -12.49 -6.87 -9.26
CA LYS A 10 -12.05 -8.07 -8.54
C LYS A 10 -10.56 -8.02 -8.21
N ALA A 11 -9.70 -7.71 -9.18
CA ALA A 11 -8.27 -7.62 -8.96
C ALA A 11 -7.89 -6.57 -7.90
N ILE A 12 -8.55 -5.41 -7.91
CA ILE A 12 -8.35 -4.35 -6.91
C ILE A 12 -8.81 -4.81 -5.52
N THR A 13 -10.00 -5.42 -5.43
CA THR A 13 -10.54 -5.93 -4.15
C THR A 13 -9.68 -7.04 -3.58
N ASP A 14 -9.24 -7.99 -4.41
CA ASP A 14 -8.38 -9.09 -3.98
C ASP A 14 -7.03 -8.55 -3.48
N ALA A 15 -6.42 -7.59 -4.19
CA ALA A 15 -5.16 -6.95 -3.77
C ALA A 15 -5.32 -6.15 -2.47
N ALA A 16 -6.39 -5.37 -2.32
CA ALA A 16 -6.67 -4.62 -1.10
C ALA A 16 -6.85 -5.56 0.10
N THR A 17 -7.56 -6.67 -0.10
CA THR A 17 -7.74 -7.71 0.92
C THR A 17 -6.39 -8.33 1.31
N ALA A 18 -5.58 -8.73 0.33
CA ALA A 18 -4.26 -9.30 0.56
C ALA A 18 -3.33 -8.34 1.35
N ILE A 19 -3.36 -7.04 1.05
CA ILE A 19 -2.60 -6.02 1.80
C ILE A 19 -3.07 -5.98 3.27
N MET A 20 -4.38 -5.98 3.51
CA MET A 20 -4.97 -5.90 4.85
C MET A 20 -4.71 -7.17 5.69
N GLU A 21 -4.62 -8.32 5.04
CA GLU A 21 -4.41 -9.63 5.67
C GLU A 21 -2.93 -9.99 5.86
N SER A 22 -2.02 -9.30 5.15
CA SER A 22 -0.59 -9.53 5.22
C SER A 22 -0.03 -9.34 6.64
N GLN A 23 0.33 -10.45 7.28
CA GLN A 23 0.94 -10.45 8.61
C GLN A 23 2.36 -9.89 8.56
N ARG A 24 3.10 -10.18 7.48
CA ARG A 24 4.46 -9.66 7.30
C ARG A 24 4.45 -8.15 7.13
N LEU A 25 3.54 -7.60 6.31
CA LEU A 25 3.41 -6.15 6.14
C LEU A 25 3.02 -5.47 7.45
N ARG A 26 2.05 -6.03 8.19
CA ARG A 26 1.68 -5.52 9.52
C ARG A 26 2.89 -5.42 10.44
N ARG A 27 3.68 -6.50 10.52
CA ARG A 27 4.86 -6.56 11.38
C ARG A 27 5.95 -5.58 10.95
N ILE A 28 6.17 -5.42 9.63
CA ILE A 28 7.07 -4.39 9.08
C ILE A 28 6.63 -3.00 9.55
N LEU A 29 5.34 -2.68 9.43
CA LEU A 29 4.81 -1.36 9.83
C LEU A 29 4.95 -1.11 11.34
N GLU A 30 4.76 -2.13 12.18
CA GLU A 30 5.01 -2.04 13.63
C GLU A 30 6.47 -1.70 13.95
N HIS A 31 7.41 -2.39 13.30
CA HIS A 31 8.83 -2.09 13.48
C HIS A 31 9.18 -0.68 13.01
N LEU A 32 8.67 -0.26 11.85
CA LEU A 32 8.90 1.09 11.33
C LEU A 32 8.29 2.16 12.25
N LEU A 33 7.13 1.90 12.86
CA LEU A 33 6.52 2.80 13.84
C LEU A 33 7.41 2.93 15.08
N ALA A 34 7.90 1.81 15.63
CA ALA A 34 8.77 1.82 16.80
C ALA A 34 10.11 2.54 16.53
N ILE A 35 10.71 2.32 15.36
CA ILE A 35 11.91 3.03 14.91
C ILE A 35 11.62 4.52 14.79
N GLY A 36 10.54 4.89 14.11
CA GLY A 36 10.13 6.29 13.92
C GLY A 36 9.90 7.01 15.25
N ASN A 37 9.17 6.41 16.18
CA ASN A 37 8.92 6.96 17.51
C ASN A 37 10.23 7.18 18.29
N THR A 38 11.14 6.20 18.25
CA THR A 38 12.46 6.30 18.89
C THR A 38 13.28 7.44 18.30
N MET A 39 13.37 7.51 16.96
CA MET A 39 14.15 8.55 16.27
C MET A 39 13.58 9.95 16.49
N ASN A 40 12.25 10.08 16.46
CA ASN A 40 11.57 11.37 16.65
C ASN A 40 11.74 11.89 18.09
N ALA A 41 11.71 10.98 19.09
CA ALA A 41 12.00 11.33 20.48
C ALA A 41 13.41 11.92 20.63
N THR A 42 14.41 11.32 19.95
CA THR A 42 15.81 11.76 20.05
C THR A 42 16.15 13.00 19.20
N SER A 43 15.29 13.35 18.24
CA SER A 43 15.53 14.45 17.28
C SER A 43 14.85 15.77 17.67
N GLY A 44 14.32 15.87 18.90
CA GLY A 44 13.60 17.07 19.36
C GLY A 44 12.19 17.24 18.78
N ARG A 45 11.65 16.19 18.12
CA ARG A 45 10.27 16.12 17.62
C ARG A 45 9.39 15.30 18.56
N ALA A 46 9.41 15.67 19.84
CA ALA A 46 8.71 14.95 20.91
C ALA A 46 7.19 14.99 20.77
N ASP A 47 6.65 15.95 20.01
CA ASP A 47 5.22 16.06 19.69
C ASP A 47 4.70 14.92 18.80
N ILE A 48 5.59 14.25 18.06
CA ILE A 48 5.26 13.13 17.16
C ILE A 48 5.98 11.83 17.53
N SER A 49 6.52 11.73 18.76
CA SER A 49 7.26 10.55 19.22
C SER A 49 6.41 9.46 19.88
N ASP A 50 5.13 9.72 20.14
CA ASP A 50 4.15 8.76 20.65
C ASP A 50 3.05 8.51 19.61
N ALA A 51 3.46 8.28 18.36
CA ALA A 51 2.51 8.02 17.30
C ALA A 51 1.94 6.60 17.42
N HIS A 52 0.64 6.47 17.16
CA HIS A 52 -0.05 5.17 17.05
C HIS A 52 -0.12 4.64 15.61
N GLY A 53 0.45 5.38 14.65
CA GLY A 53 0.48 5.03 13.24
C GLY A 53 1.11 6.14 12.40
N PHE A 54 1.29 5.85 11.11
CA PHE A 54 1.79 6.80 10.12
C PHE A 54 1.07 6.56 8.78
N THR A 55 1.11 7.55 7.90
CA THR A 55 0.54 7.41 6.55
C THR A 55 1.45 6.60 5.65
N ILE A 56 0.89 5.86 4.69
CA ILE A 56 1.69 5.10 3.70
C ILE A 56 2.66 6.02 2.93
N ASP A 57 2.26 7.25 2.63
CA ASP A 57 3.15 8.25 2.00
C ASP A 57 4.42 8.55 2.82
N SER A 58 4.35 8.39 4.15
CA SER A 58 5.51 8.58 5.02
C SER A 58 6.61 7.54 4.78
N LEU A 59 6.29 6.39 4.17
CA LEU A 59 7.28 5.37 3.79
C LEU A 59 8.26 5.88 2.72
N LEU A 60 7.85 6.84 1.88
CA LEU A 60 8.77 7.47 0.92
C LEU A 60 9.90 8.19 1.68
N LYS A 61 9.57 8.90 2.76
CA LYS A 61 10.57 9.58 3.61
C LYS A 61 11.48 8.59 4.33
N VAL A 62 10.94 7.43 4.76
CA VAL A 62 11.75 6.35 5.35
C VAL A 62 12.82 5.88 4.36
N SER A 63 12.49 5.75 3.07
CA SER A 63 13.45 5.35 2.04
C SER A 63 14.56 6.38 1.79
N GLU A 64 14.28 7.65 2.04
CA GLU A 64 15.22 8.77 1.84
C GLU A 64 16.03 9.11 3.09
N THR A 65 15.63 8.62 4.27
CA THR A 65 16.27 8.93 5.54
C THR A 65 17.62 8.24 5.62
N ARG A 66 18.69 9.01 5.83
CA ARG A 66 20.08 8.52 5.92
C ARG A 66 20.65 8.72 7.31
N SER A 67 21.60 7.86 7.68
CA SER A 67 22.32 7.97 8.94
C SER A 67 23.14 9.26 9.03
N THR A 68 23.13 9.88 10.19
CA THR A 68 23.99 11.03 10.53
C THR A 68 25.32 10.59 11.16
N HIS A 69 25.50 9.30 11.46
CA HIS A 69 26.76 8.77 11.99
C HIS A 69 27.79 8.58 10.89
N ASP A 70 29.01 9.08 11.12
CA ASP A 70 30.10 9.03 10.12
C ASP A 70 30.41 7.61 9.63
N SER A 71 30.33 6.61 10.52
CA SER A 71 30.58 5.20 10.17
C SER A 71 29.50 4.59 9.26
N TYR A 72 28.32 5.20 9.19
CA TYR A 72 27.16 4.72 8.43
C TYR A 72 26.58 5.79 7.50
N LYS A 73 27.36 6.83 7.17
CA LYS A 73 26.89 8.05 6.49
C LYS A 73 26.15 7.83 5.17
N ASN A 74 26.38 6.68 4.51
CA ASN A 74 25.72 6.32 3.26
C ASN A 74 24.55 5.34 3.44
N HIS A 75 24.33 4.82 4.65
CA HIS A 75 23.25 3.89 4.94
C HIS A 75 21.93 4.64 5.09
N THR A 76 20.91 4.11 4.43
CA THR A 76 19.52 4.49 4.55
C THR A 76 18.86 3.76 5.72
N LEU A 77 17.73 4.30 6.18
CA LEU A 77 16.92 3.66 7.22
C LEU A 77 16.37 2.30 6.76
N VAL A 78 16.14 2.13 5.46
CA VAL A 78 15.72 0.84 4.87
C VAL A 78 16.85 -0.19 4.94
N GLU A 79 18.09 0.18 4.61
CA GLU A 79 19.25 -0.72 4.74
C GLU A 79 19.49 -1.12 6.20
N PHE A 80 19.36 -0.18 7.13
CA PHE A 80 19.38 -0.47 8.56
C PHE A 80 18.26 -1.44 8.96
N PHE A 81 17.03 -1.19 8.50
CA PHE A 81 15.87 -2.04 8.79
C PHE A 81 16.09 -3.48 8.32
N VAL A 82 16.59 -3.68 7.09
CA VAL A 82 16.90 -4.99 6.52
C VAL A 82 17.93 -5.74 7.37
N GLY A 83 19.00 -5.07 7.79
CA GLY A 83 19.99 -5.66 8.70
C GLY A 83 19.38 -6.03 10.05
N MET A 84 18.61 -5.11 10.64
CA MET A 84 17.95 -5.32 11.93
C MET A 84 17.01 -6.54 11.93
N VAL A 85 16.19 -6.72 10.89
CA VAL A 85 15.29 -7.88 10.82
C VAL A 85 16.06 -9.18 10.58
N ALA A 86 17.17 -9.15 9.84
CA ALA A 86 18.04 -10.31 9.66
C ALA A 86 18.69 -10.73 10.99
N ASP A 87 19.26 -9.77 11.73
CA ASP A 87 19.92 -10.01 13.01
C ASP A 87 18.96 -10.54 14.09
N ARG A 88 17.67 -10.15 14.01
CA ARG A 88 16.61 -10.62 14.90
C ARG A 88 16.04 -11.99 14.53
N GLY A 89 16.47 -12.59 13.42
CA GLY A 89 15.88 -13.82 12.89
C GLY A 89 14.48 -13.62 12.27
N GLU A 90 14.07 -12.37 12.04
CA GLU A 90 12.80 -11.97 11.42
C GLU A 90 12.96 -11.78 9.89
N GLY A 91 13.98 -12.39 9.27
CA GLY A 91 14.27 -12.21 7.84
C GLY A 91 13.14 -12.62 6.89
N ASP A 92 12.22 -13.49 7.33
CA ASP A 92 11.03 -13.87 6.56
C ASP A 92 10.08 -12.69 6.29
N LEU A 93 10.14 -11.62 7.11
CA LEU A 93 9.37 -10.40 6.88
C LEU A 93 9.69 -9.78 5.51
N LEU A 94 10.93 -9.90 5.03
CA LEU A 94 11.37 -9.35 3.73
C LEU A 94 10.68 -10.03 2.54
N ARG A 95 9.95 -11.13 2.78
CA ARG A 95 9.17 -11.85 1.77
C ARG A 95 7.70 -11.43 1.73
N PHE A 96 7.32 -10.30 2.35
CA PHE A 96 5.94 -9.81 2.36
C PHE A 96 5.31 -9.69 0.96
N THR A 97 6.11 -9.43 -0.08
CA THR A 97 5.64 -9.37 -1.47
C THR A 97 5.01 -10.67 -1.96
N THR A 98 5.33 -11.80 -1.33
CA THR A 98 4.68 -13.10 -1.61
C THR A 98 3.24 -13.17 -1.11
N GLU A 99 2.84 -12.34 -0.16
CA GLU A 99 1.47 -12.26 0.37
C GLU A 99 0.59 -11.33 -0.46
N VAL A 100 1.19 -10.44 -1.26
CA VAL A 100 0.49 -9.46 -2.11
C VAL A 100 0.89 -9.62 -3.59
N PRO A 101 0.63 -10.79 -4.20
CA PRO A 101 1.06 -11.07 -5.57
C PRO A 101 0.35 -10.14 -6.58
N GLY A 102 1.09 -9.69 -7.60
CA GLY A 102 0.53 -8.89 -8.69
C GLY A 102 0.13 -7.46 -8.32
N LEU A 103 0.53 -6.98 -7.13
CA LEU A 103 0.22 -5.62 -6.67
C LEU A 103 0.74 -4.54 -7.63
N ASP A 104 1.87 -4.77 -8.30
CA ASP A 104 2.43 -3.85 -9.29
C ASP A 104 1.51 -3.68 -10.50
N HIS A 105 0.90 -4.77 -10.96
CA HIS A 105 -0.06 -4.76 -12.06
C HIS A 105 -1.33 -4.05 -11.63
N VAL A 106 -1.86 -4.39 -10.45
CA VAL A 106 -3.08 -3.77 -9.92
C VAL A 106 -2.88 -2.27 -9.69
N ALA A 107 -1.72 -1.84 -9.19
CA ALA A 107 -1.39 -0.43 -8.99
C ALA A 107 -1.48 0.41 -10.28
N ARG A 108 -1.24 -0.20 -11.45
CA ARG A 108 -1.40 0.45 -12.76
C ARG A 108 -2.85 0.50 -13.25
N LEU A 109 -3.72 -0.39 -12.74
CA LEU A 109 -5.16 -0.38 -12.99
C LEU A 109 -5.89 0.66 -12.12
N SER A 110 -5.27 1.08 -11.02
CA SER A 110 -5.83 1.93 -9.96
C SER A 110 -6.14 3.38 -10.34
N ASP A 111 -6.26 3.74 -11.63
CA ASP A 111 -6.98 4.96 -11.96
C ASP A 111 -8.47 4.73 -11.67
N ALA A 112 -8.82 4.86 -10.38
CA ALA A 112 -10.17 4.66 -9.88
C ALA A 112 -11.17 5.60 -10.58
N SER A 113 -10.70 6.75 -11.08
CA SER A 113 -11.51 7.68 -11.86
C SER A 113 -11.90 7.08 -13.21
N ALA A 114 -10.95 6.45 -13.92
CA ALA A 114 -11.21 5.79 -15.19
C ALA A 114 -12.16 4.58 -15.02
N LEU A 115 -11.94 3.75 -13.99
CA LEU A 115 -12.81 2.61 -13.71
C LEU A 115 -14.24 3.05 -13.33
N TYR A 116 -14.36 4.12 -12.53
CA TYR A 116 -15.65 4.70 -12.16
C TYR A 116 -16.41 5.21 -13.38
N LEU A 117 -15.72 5.87 -14.32
CA LEU A 117 -16.32 6.33 -15.58
C LEU A 117 -16.80 5.14 -16.43
N GLU A 118 -16.00 4.07 -16.57
CA GLU A 118 -16.41 2.86 -17.29
C GLU A 118 -17.68 2.22 -16.68
N VAL A 119 -17.77 2.14 -15.34
CA VAL A 119 -18.95 1.61 -14.63
C VAL A 119 -20.18 2.50 -14.85
N LYS A 120 -20.00 3.83 -14.77
CA LYS A 120 -21.07 4.81 -14.95
C LYS A 120 -21.64 4.75 -16.37
N ASP A 121 -20.79 4.73 -17.38
CA ASP A 121 -21.19 4.65 -18.78
C ASP A 121 -21.96 3.35 -19.05
N LEU A 122 -21.46 2.22 -18.56
CA LEU A 122 -22.14 0.93 -18.68
C LEU A 122 -23.53 0.96 -18.03
N SER A 123 -23.66 1.59 -16.86
CA SER A 123 -24.93 1.73 -16.16
C SER A 123 -25.94 2.57 -16.95
N GLN A 124 -25.47 3.63 -17.63
CA GLN A 124 -26.31 4.45 -18.51
C GLN A 124 -26.75 3.69 -19.76
N GLU A 125 -25.84 2.96 -20.41
CA GLU A 125 -26.16 2.13 -21.58
C GLU A 125 -27.22 1.07 -21.25
N VAL A 126 -27.07 0.37 -20.11
CA VAL A 126 -28.07 -0.62 -19.64
C VAL A 126 -29.41 0.03 -19.35
N SER A 127 -29.42 1.21 -18.71
CA SER A 127 -30.66 1.95 -18.43
C SER A 127 -31.39 2.37 -19.71
N ARG A 128 -30.65 2.81 -20.74
CA ARG A 128 -31.23 3.15 -22.05
C ARG A 128 -31.83 1.93 -22.73
N ALA A 129 -31.09 0.83 -22.82
CA ALA A 129 -31.57 -0.41 -23.43
C ALA A 129 -32.85 -0.94 -22.75
N ARG A 130 -32.94 -0.83 -21.41
CA ARG A 130 -34.15 -1.20 -20.67
C ARG A 130 -35.36 -0.33 -21.01
N LYS A 131 -35.18 0.99 -21.19
CA LYS A 131 -36.26 1.91 -21.59
C LYS A 131 -36.73 1.64 -23.01
N GLU A 132 -35.81 1.40 -23.94
CA GLU A 132 -36.13 1.07 -25.33
C GLU A 132 -36.92 -0.23 -25.42
N LEU A 133 -36.51 -1.26 -24.68
CA LEU A 133 -37.23 -2.54 -24.62
C LEU A 133 -38.65 -2.36 -24.06
N ALA A 134 -38.82 -1.59 -22.99
CA ALA A 134 -40.13 -1.32 -22.38
C ALA A 134 -41.06 -0.48 -23.26
N ALA A 135 -40.52 0.29 -24.21
CA ALA A 135 -41.31 1.04 -25.18
C ALA A 135 -41.77 0.18 -26.38
N CYS A 136 -41.17 -1.00 -26.59
CA CYS A 136 -41.52 -1.94 -27.65
C CYS A 136 -42.48 -3.05 -27.21
N THR A 137 -42.75 -3.18 -25.90
CA THR A 137 -43.75 -4.09 -25.30
C THR A 137 -45.00 -3.35 -24.90
#